data_AF-A0A6A3BYW5-F1
#
_entry.id   AF-A0A6A3BYW5-F1
#
_cell.length_a   1.000
_cell.length_b   1.000
_cell.length_c   1.000
_cell.angle_alpha   90.00
_cell.angle_beta   90.00
_cell.angle_gamma   90.00
#
_symmetry.space_group_name_H-M   'P 1'
#
loop_
_entity.id
_entity.type
_entity.pdbx_description
1 polymer ?
#
loop_
_entity_poly.entity_id
_entity_poly.type
_entity_poly.pdbx_seq_one_letter_code
_entity_poly.pdbx_strand_id
1 'polypeptide(L)'
;MEGNGMEGNGLEGDESNALGKCLSGLVDDGSTESHRYYLSRRTVLEMLRDRGYAVPSSEIDLSLQEFRNIHGQTPDFDSLRLSVTHKSDPSKRMLVVFYGPGMVKVSGIRLILITDLLVNITKHVLKPRHQVLTEHEKQRLLQKYSIEEKQLPRLLKKDAIARYYGFEKGQVVKVTYGGEITESHVTYRCVW
;
A
#
# COMPACT_ATOMS: atom_id res chain seq x y z
N MET A 1 -48.42 -63.32 -17.36
CA MET A 1 -47.89 -62.86 -16.06
C MET A 1 -46.91 -61.76 -16.38
N GLU A 2 -47.43 -60.52 -16.33
CA GLU A 2 -47.05 -59.50 -15.33
C GLU A 2 -45.67 -58.92 -15.72
N GLY A 3 -45.52 -57.69 -16.18
CA GLY A 3 -46.07 -56.43 -15.68
C GLY A 3 -44.89 -55.57 -15.20
N ASN A 4 -44.94 -54.26 -15.50
CA ASN A 4 -44.03 -53.18 -15.08
C ASN A 4 -42.68 -53.07 -15.81
N GLY A 5 -42.14 -51.88 -16.08
CA GLY A 5 -42.58 -50.51 -15.76
C GLY A 5 -41.49 -49.55 -16.24
N MET A 6 -41.92 -48.39 -16.77
CA MET A 6 -41.05 -47.25 -17.01
C MET A 6 -40.60 -46.66 -15.68
N GLU A 7 -39.30 -46.49 -15.48
CA GLU A 7 -38.76 -45.42 -14.63
C GLU A 7 -37.55 -44.80 -15.32
N GLY A 8 -37.76 -43.59 -15.81
CA GLY A 8 -36.67 -42.63 -15.98
C GLY A 8 -36.34 -42.07 -14.60
N ASN A 9 -35.04 -41.93 -14.34
CA ASN A 9 -34.44 -41.13 -13.27
C ASN A 9 -32.97 -41.01 -13.66
N GLY A 10 -32.31 -39.88 -13.60
CA GLY A 10 -32.65 -38.55 -13.15
C GLY A 10 -31.35 -37.80 -13.33
N LEU A 11 -31.40 -36.64 -13.98
CA LEU A 11 -30.30 -35.69 -13.95
C LEU A 11 -30.16 -35.26 -12.48
N GLU A 12 -29.29 -35.91 -11.72
CA GLU A 12 -28.78 -35.33 -10.48
C GLU A 12 -27.86 -34.18 -10.89
N GLY A 13 -28.50 -33.06 -11.20
CA GLY A 13 -27.86 -31.76 -11.17
C GLY A 13 -27.32 -31.57 -9.76
N ASP A 14 -26.02 -31.40 -9.68
CA ASP A 14 -25.31 -30.91 -8.49
C ASP A 14 -25.77 -29.46 -8.21
N GLU A 15 -26.98 -29.32 -7.67
CA GLU A 15 -27.54 -28.06 -7.15
C GLU A 15 -27.09 -27.83 -5.70
N SER A 16 -25.89 -28.28 -5.32
CA SER A 16 -25.34 -28.03 -3.99
C SER A 16 -24.48 -26.76 -3.90
N ASN A 17 -24.35 -25.97 -4.98
CA ASN A 17 -23.48 -24.79 -5.00
C ASN A 17 -24.16 -23.46 -5.37
N ALA A 18 -25.48 -23.36 -5.20
CA ALA A 18 -26.25 -22.13 -5.41
C ALA A 18 -26.68 -21.42 -4.10
N LEU A 19 -26.27 -21.92 -2.92
CA LEU A 19 -26.28 -21.08 -1.71
C LEU A 19 -25.04 -20.19 -1.76
N GLY A 20 -25.22 -18.96 -2.23
CA GLY A 20 -24.19 -17.93 -2.17
C GLY A 20 -23.52 -17.90 -0.81
N LYS A 21 -22.19 -17.70 -0.79
CA LYS A 21 -21.38 -17.65 0.43
C LYS A 21 -22.10 -16.81 1.50
N CYS A 22 -22.59 -17.47 2.54
CA CYS A 22 -23.24 -16.81 3.66
C CYS A 22 -22.23 -15.88 4.35
N LEU A 23 -22.69 -14.82 5.02
CA LEU A 23 -21.83 -13.81 5.64
C LEU A 23 -20.81 -14.42 6.62
N SER A 24 -21.13 -15.56 7.24
CA SER A 24 -20.20 -16.30 8.10
C SER A 24 -18.96 -16.82 7.35
N GLY A 25 -19.04 -17.13 6.06
CA GLY A 25 -17.89 -17.51 5.24
C GLY A 25 -16.99 -16.33 4.81
N LEU A 26 -17.41 -15.09 5.10
CA LEU A 26 -16.60 -13.88 4.96
C LEU A 26 -15.95 -13.46 6.28
N VAL A 27 -16.35 -14.09 7.40
CA VAL A 27 -15.77 -13.81 8.70
C VAL A 27 -14.39 -14.46 8.77
N ASP A 28 -13.41 -13.64 9.07
CA ASP A 28 -12.05 -14.08 9.33
C ASP A 28 -11.97 -14.65 10.76
N ASP A 29 -11.79 -15.97 10.87
CA ASP A 29 -11.71 -16.68 12.17
C ASP A 29 -10.33 -16.55 12.86
N GLY A 30 -9.37 -15.85 12.25
CA GLY A 30 -8.04 -15.70 12.83
C GLY A 30 -7.88 -14.47 13.74
N SER A 31 -6.68 -14.31 14.29
CA SER A 31 -6.36 -13.22 15.21
C SER A 31 -6.45 -11.85 14.53
N THR A 32 -7.07 -10.87 15.20
CA THR A 32 -7.12 -9.47 14.75
C THR A 32 -5.73 -8.86 14.59
N GLU A 33 -4.76 -9.28 15.42
CA GLU A 33 -3.39 -8.79 15.35
C GLU A 33 -2.71 -9.27 14.06
N SER A 34 -2.86 -10.55 13.70
CA SER A 34 -2.34 -11.08 12.43
C SER A 34 -2.91 -10.33 11.23
N HIS A 35 -4.20 -9.97 11.28
CA HIS A 35 -4.86 -9.20 10.23
C HIS A 35 -4.28 -7.78 10.11
N ARG A 36 -4.05 -7.10 11.24
CA ARG A 36 -3.43 -5.76 11.26
C ARG A 36 -2.00 -5.78 10.71
N TYR A 37 -1.20 -6.78 11.09
CA TYR A 37 0.17 -6.93 10.57
C TYR A 37 0.17 -7.27 9.09
N TYR A 38 -0.73 -8.13 8.64
CA TYR A 38 -0.92 -8.44 7.23
C TYR A 38 -1.21 -7.18 6.40
N LEU A 39 -2.23 -6.40 6.77
CA LEU A 39 -2.58 -5.17 6.07
C LEU A 39 -1.44 -4.16 6.08
N SER A 40 -0.82 -3.97 7.24
CA SER A 40 0.27 -2.99 7.39
C SER A 40 1.51 -3.39 6.60
N ARG A 41 1.90 -4.67 6.62
CA ARG A 41 3.02 -5.20 5.83
C ARG A 41 2.73 -5.04 4.34
N ARG A 42 1.51 -5.34 3.89
CA ARG A 42 1.12 -5.16 2.48
C ARG A 42 1.20 -3.69 2.05
N THR A 43 0.69 -2.76 2.84
CA THR A 43 0.80 -1.32 2.56
C THR A 43 2.26 -0.85 2.55
N VAL A 44 3.10 -1.37 3.45
CA VAL A 44 4.55 -1.08 3.46
C VAL A 44 5.22 -1.58 2.17
N LEU A 45 4.91 -2.79 1.73
CA LEU A 45 5.45 -3.35 0.49
C LEU A 45 5.02 -2.52 -0.73
N GLU A 46 3.76 -2.10 -0.79
CA GLU A 46 3.25 -1.20 -1.82
C GLU A 46 3.97 0.15 -1.79
N MET A 47 4.14 0.74 -0.61
CA MET A 47 4.86 1.99 -0.42
C MET A 47 6.32 1.88 -0.87
N LEU A 48 7.01 0.79 -0.52
CA LEU A 48 8.39 0.54 -0.95
C LEU A 48 8.48 0.38 -2.46
N ARG A 49 7.54 -0.33 -3.08
CA ARG A 49 7.46 -0.46 -4.55
C ARG A 49 7.27 0.89 -5.22
N ASP A 50 6.36 1.72 -4.72
CA ASP A 50 6.08 3.07 -5.26
C ASP A 50 7.29 4.00 -5.12
N ARG A 51 8.13 3.78 -4.10
CA ARG A 51 9.41 4.47 -3.90
C ARG A 51 10.56 3.94 -4.77
N GLY A 52 10.31 2.97 -5.64
CA GLY A 52 11.32 2.41 -6.56
C GLY A 52 12.15 1.26 -5.99
N TYR A 53 11.76 0.68 -4.85
CA TYR A 53 12.42 -0.51 -4.30
C TYR A 53 11.99 -1.78 -5.04
N ALA A 54 12.89 -2.77 -5.07
CA ALA A 54 12.65 -4.06 -5.67
C ALA A 54 11.75 -4.90 -4.75
N VAL A 55 10.44 -4.83 -5.01
CA VAL A 55 9.42 -5.60 -4.30
C VAL A 55 8.65 -6.44 -5.33
N PRO A 56 8.71 -7.79 -5.26
CA PRO A 56 7.94 -8.68 -6.12
C PRO A 56 6.43 -8.54 -5.90
N SER A 57 5.62 -8.65 -6.96
CA SER A 57 4.15 -8.66 -6.83
C SER A 57 3.66 -9.83 -5.98
N SER A 58 4.31 -10.99 -6.05
CA SER A 58 3.99 -12.17 -5.23
C SER A 58 4.05 -11.90 -3.72
N GLU A 59 4.88 -10.97 -3.26
CA GLU A 59 4.91 -10.58 -1.84
C GLU A 59 3.75 -9.66 -1.45
N ILE A 60 3.24 -8.87 -2.40
CA ILE A 60 2.12 -7.94 -2.19
C ILE A 60 0.78 -8.68 -2.28
N ASP A 61 0.69 -9.63 -3.20
CA ASP A 61 -0.53 -10.38 -3.52
C ASP A 61 -0.75 -11.59 -2.60
N LEU A 62 0.17 -11.82 -1.67
CA LEU A 62 0.09 -12.87 -0.65
C LEU A 62 -1.25 -12.78 0.10
N SER A 63 -1.95 -13.89 0.25
CA SER A 63 -3.23 -13.95 0.96
C SER A 63 -3.04 -13.91 2.48
N LEU A 64 -4.08 -13.53 3.21
CA LEU A 64 -4.05 -13.54 4.67
C LEU A 64 -3.80 -14.94 5.26
N GLN A 65 -4.32 -15.99 4.62
CA GLN A 65 -4.11 -17.37 5.06
C GLN A 65 -2.65 -17.78 4.88
N GLU A 66 -2.05 -17.50 3.73
CA GLU A 66 -0.62 -17.75 3.49
C GLU A 66 0.25 -16.95 4.46
N PHE A 67 -0.11 -15.69 4.75
CA PHE A 67 0.59 -14.87 5.73
C PHE A 67 0.60 -15.53 7.10
N ARG A 68 -0.53 -16.09 7.55
CA ARG A 68 -0.62 -16.81 8.82
C ARG A 68 0.10 -18.15 8.81
N ASN A 69 0.16 -18.83 7.66
CA ASN A 69 0.96 -20.06 7.54
C ASN A 69 2.45 -19.77 7.70
N ILE A 70 2.92 -18.60 7.25
CA ILE A 70 4.32 -18.19 7.33
C ILE A 70 4.65 -17.57 8.70
N HIS A 71 3.82 -16.65 9.20
CA HIS A 71 4.11 -15.83 10.37
C HIS A 71 3.30 -16.21 11.62
N GLY A 72 2.33 -17.11 11.51
CA GLY A 72 1.46 -17.52 12.60
C GLY A 72 0.29 -16.56 12.89
N GLN A 73 -0.53 -16.93 13.87
CA GLN A 73 -1.67 -16.13 14.35
C GLN A 73 -1.24 -14.97 15.25
N THR A 74 -0.08 -15.09 15.88
CA THR A 74 0.55 -14.04 16.69
C THR A 74 1.98 -13.85 16.19
N PRO A 75 2.17 -13.06 15.11
CA PRO A 75 3.48 -12.89 14.51
C PRO A 75 4.50 -12.34 15.49
N ASP A 76 5.67 -12.97 15.52
CA ASP A 76 6.85 -12.42 16.18
C ASP A 76 7.42 -11.25 15.35
N PHE A 77 7.90 -10.20 16.03
CA PHE A 77 8.37 -8.98 15.38
C PHE A 77 9.58 -9.19 14.47
N ASP A 78 10.49 -10.10 14.84
CA ASP A 78 11.66 -10.40 14.03
C ASP A 78 11.26 -11.17 12.77
N SER A 79 10.23 -12.01 12.85
CA SER A 79 9.70 -12.74 11.69
C SER A 79 9.08 -11.83 10.62
N LEU A 80 8.62 -10.63 11.00
CA LEU A 80 8.02 -9.65 10.09
C LEU A 80 9.05 -8.72 9.44
N ARG A 81 10.31 -8.77 9.90
CA ARG A 81 11.40 -7.93 9.41
C ARG A 81 11.62 -8.16 7.92
N LEU A 82 11.77 -7.06 7.16
CA LEU A 82 12.05 -7.12 5.73
C LEU A 82 13.16 -6.14 5.34
N SER A 83 14.01 -6.55 4.40
CA SER A 83 15.08 -5.74 3.83
C SER A 83 14.93 -5.72 2.32
N VAL A 84 14.78 -4.52 1.76
CA VAL A 84 14.62 -4.31 0.31
C VAL A 84 15.71 -3.39 -0.22
N THR A 85 16.14 -3.65 -1.45
CA THR A 85 17.14 -2.87 -2.19
C THR A 85 16.46 -1.99 -3.24
N HIS A 86 17.02 -0.82 -3.53
CA HIS A 86 16.50 0.05 -4.58
C HIS A 86 16.81 -0.52 -5.97
N LYS A 87 15.86 -0.48 -6.92
CA LYS A 87 16.00 -1.10 -8.24
C LYS A 87 17.19 -0.58 -9.03
N SER A 88 17.44 0.74 -8.97
CA SER A 88 18.51 1.40 -9.72
C SER A 88 19.79 1.61 -8.92
N ASP A 89 19.76 1.41 -7.60
CA ASP A 89 20.86 1.77 -6.72
C ASP A 89 21.01 0.74 -5.59
N PRO A 90 21.85 -0.31 -5.80
CA PRO A 90 22.01 -1.38 -4.81
C PRO A 90 22.57 -0.93 -3.46
N SER A 91 23.22 0.24 -3.39
CA SER A 91 23.73 0.80 -2.14
C SER A 91 22.61 1.31 -1.23
N LYS A 92 21.46 1.68 -1.82
CA LYS A 92 20.27 2.11 -1.08
C LYS A 92 19.45 0.90 -0.65
N ARG A 93 19.53 0.61 0.64
CA ARG A 93 18.77 -0.45 1.29
C ARG A 93 17.83 0.14 2.33
N MET A 94 16.60 -0.36 2.38
CA MET A 94 15.64 -0.07 3.43
C MET A 94 15.45 -1.31 4.28
N LEU A 95 15.56 -1.12 5.60
CA LEU A 95 15.18 -2.12 6.57
C LEU A 95 13.88 -1.66 7.24
N VAL A 96 12.88 -2.53 7.25
CA VAL A 96 11.64 -2.30 7.99
C VAL A 96 11.55 -3.31 9.13
N VAL A 97 11.28 -2.78 10.32
CA VAL A 97 11.12 -3.54 11.56
C VAL A 97 9.77 -3.18 12.14
N PHE A 98 9.01 -4.20 12.53
CA PHE A 98 7.73 -4.05 13.20
C PHE A 98 7.97 -4.13 14.71
N TYR A 99 7.21 -3.38 15.49
CA TYR A 99 7.27 -3.42 16.94
C TYR A 99 5.85 -3.36 17.50
N GLY A 100 5.65 -4.00 18.64
CA GLY A 100 4.39 -3.95 19.37
C GLY A 100 4.10 -2.59 20.00
N PRO A 101 3.04 -2.47 20.79
CA PRO A 101 2.61 -1.22 21.42
C PRO A 101 3.58 -0.67 22.49
N GLY A 102 4.72 -1.33 22.72
CA GLY A 102 5.74 -0.89 23.66
C GLY A 102 6.42 0.40 23.23
N MET A 103 6.93 1.16 24.21
CA MET A 103 7.71 2.37 23.94
C MET A 103 9.03 2.00 23.28
N VAL A 104 9.22 2.42 22.03
CA VAL A 104 10.50 2.27 21.34
C VAL A 104 11.26 3.60 21.39
N LYS A 105 12.39 3.62 22.09
CA LYS A 105 13.33 4.74 22.04
C LYS A 105 14.15 4.61 20.76
N VAL A 106 13.82 5.40 19.75
CA VAL A 106 14.54 5.42 18.47
C VAL A 106 15.24 6.76 18.25
N SER A 107 16.47 6.70 17.75
CA SER A 107 17.19 7.84 17.16
C SER A 107 17.52 7.49 15.71
N GLY A 108 17.29 8.43 14.78
CA GLY A 108 17.63 8.25 13.36
C GLY A 108 16.71 7.35 12.53
N ILE A 109 15.55 6.93 13.05
CA ILE A 109 14.60 6.05 12.34
C ILE A 109 13.33 6.83 11.97
N ARG A 110 12.79 6.58 10.78
CA ARG A 110 11.48 7.11 10.37
C ARG A 110 10.37 6.25 10.96
N LEU A 111 9.68 6.77 11.97
CA LEU A 111 8.53 6.13 12.61
C LEU A 111 7.27 6.26 11.75
N ILE A 112 6.57 5.16 11.53
CA ILE A 112 5.24 5.14 10.90
C ILE A 112 4.35 4.27 11.77
N LEU A 113 3.17 4.79 12.13
CA LEU A 113 2.20 4.06 12.92
C LEU A 113 1.47 3.04 12.04
N ILE A 114 1.23 1.85 12.60
CA ILE A 114 0.46 0.78 11.94
C ILE A 114 -0.93 1.28 11.55
N THR A 115 -1.56 2.12 12.37
CA THR A 115 -2.87 2.73 12.08
C THR A 115 -2.89 3.53 10.78
N ASP A 116 -1.77 4.20 10.45
CA ASP A 116 -1.63 4.98 9.21
C ASP A 116 -1.40 4.08 7.98
N LEU A 117 -1.06 2.80 8.21
CA LEU A 117 -0.74 1.81 7.18
C LEU A 117 -1.88 0.81 6.93
N LEU A 118 -2.95 0.83 7.73
CA LEU A 118 -4.10 -0.06 7.52
C LEU A 118 -4.78 0.18 6.16
N VAL A 119 -4.70 1.41 5.65
CA VAL A 119 -5.22 1.80 4.35
C VAL A 119 -4.11 2.49 3.56
N ASN A 120 -3.88 2.03 2.34
CA ASN A 120 -2.98 2.73 1.43
C ASN A 120 -3.65 4.02 0.93
N ILE A 121 -3.22 5.16 1.47
CA ILE A 121 -3.73 6.50 1.12
C ILE A 121 -3.61 6.83 -0.37
N THR A 122 -2.67 6.19 -1.09
CA THR A 122 -2.52 6.39 -2.54
C THR A 122 -3.55 5.62 -3.35
N LYS A 123 -4.40 4.78 -2.76
CA LYS A 123 -5.48 4.08 -3.47
C LYS A 123 -6.84 4.76 -3.34
N HIS A 124 -6.90 5.91 -2.66
CA HIS A 124 -8.13 6.68 -2.50
C HIS A 124 -8.65 7.20 -3.86
N VAL A 125 -9.98 7.29 -4.03
CA VAL A 125 -10.65 7.68 -5.29
C VAL A 125 -10.08 8.95 -5.93
N LEU A 126 -9.78 9.96 -5.11
CA LEU A 126 -9.29 11.27 -5.58
C LEU A 126 -7.78 11.29 -5.95
N LYS A 127 -7.10 10.13 -6.00
CA LYS A 127 -5.63 9.92 -6.10
C LYS A 127 -4.91 10.93 -7.03
N PRO A 128 -4.34 12.02 -6.49
CA PRO A 128 -3.43 12.84 -7.27
C PRO A 128 -2.12 12.07 -7.44
N ARG A 129 -1.52 12.14 -8.62
CA ARG A 129 -0.19 11.58 -8.85
C ARG A 129 0.86 12.58 -8.35
N HIS A 130 1.75 12.11 -7.48
CA HIS A 130 2.81 12.91 -6.89
C HIS A 130 4.16 12.46 -7.45
N GLN A 131 4.94 13.40 -7.98
CA GLN A 131 6.26 13.13 -8.54
C GLN A 131 7.26 14.18 -8.06
N VAL A 132 8.39 13.75 -7.51
CA VAL A 132 9.49 14.66 -7.15
C VAL A 132 10.19 15.11 -8.42
N LEU A 133 10.41 16.41 -8.55
CA LEU A 133 11.19 16.99 -9.64
C LEU A 133 12.69 16.84 -9.38
N THR A 134 13.44 16.58 -10.44
CA THR A 134 14.90 16.69 -10.42
C THR A 134 15.33 18.15 -10.27
N GLU A 135 16.58 18.39 -9.86
CA GLU A 135 17.09 19.76 -9.69
C GLU A 135 17.02 20.57 -11.00
N HIS A 136 17.31 19.93 -12.13
CA HIS A 136 17.19 20.56 -13.46
C HIS A 136 15.74 20.89 -13.82
N GLU A 137 14.78 20.04 -13.48
CA GLU A 137 13.35 20.31 -13.68
C GLU A 137 12.85 21.41 -12.76
N LYS A 138 13.29 21.42 -11.50
CA LYS A 138 13.03 22.48 -10.53
C LYS A 138 13.53 23.83 -11.06
N GLN A 139 14.78 23.90 -11.51
CA GLN A 139 15.35 25.14 -12.07
C GLN A 139 14.57 25.64 -13.29
N ARG A 140 14.24 24.74 -14.24
CA ARG A 140 13.42 25.08 -15.40
C ARG A 140 12.03 25.59 -15.02
N LEU A 141 11.41 25.00 -13.99
CA LEU A 141 10.11 25.44 -13.48
C LEU A 141 10.17 26.86 -12.92
N LEU A 142 11.17 27.13 -12.07
CA LEU A 142 11.35 28.45 -11.45
C LEU A 142 11.63 29.53 -12.50
N GLN A 143 12.46 29.22 -13.51
CA GLN A 143 12.72 30.12 -14.64
C GLN A 143 11.47 30.36 -15.49
N LYS A 144 10.73 29.30 -15.84
CA LYS A 144 9.53 29.39 -16.68
C LYS A 144 8.47 30.33 -16.10
N TYR A 145 8.27 30.27 -14.79
CA TYR A 145 7.27 31.10 -14.10
C TYR A 145 7.88 32.37 -13.47
N SER A 146 9.19 32.57 -13.57
CA SER A 146 9.91 33.69 -12.95
C SER A 146 9.60 33.85 -11.46
N ILE A 147 9.63 32.73 -10.72
CA ILE A 147 9.32 32.66 -9.28
C ILE A 147 10.50 32.09 -8.49
N GLU A 148 10.56 32.44 -7.21
CA GLU A 148 11.46 31.85 -6.24
C GLU A 148 10.85 30.60 -5.59
N GLU A 149 11.70 29.70 -5.10
CA GLU A 149 11.27 28.49 -4.40
C GLU A 149 10.34 28.77 -3.19
N LYS A 150 10.57 29.89 -2.50
CA LYS A 150 9.78 30.30 -1.32
C LYS A 150 8.34 30.69 -1.65
N GLN A 151 8.07 31.03 -2.91
CA GLN A 151 6.75 31.44 -3.39
C GLN A 151 5.87 30.24 -3.77
N LEU A 152 6.45 29.04 -3.87
CA LEU A 152 5.68 27.83 -4.13
C LEU A 152 4.78 27.47 -2.92
N PRO A 153 3.54 27.00 -3.17
CA PRO A 153 2.69 26.47 -2.11
C PRO A 153 3.40 25.38 -1.31
N ARG A 154 3.22 25.39 0.01
CA ARG A 154 3.95 24.50 0.91
C ARG A 154 3.28 23.14 1.03
N LEU A 155 4.10 22.11 1.17
CA LEU A 155 3.72 20.76 1.57
C LEU A 155 4.48 20.42 2.87
N LEU A 156 3.76 20.17 3.95
CA LEU A 156 4.40 19.90 5.25
C LEU A 156 5.11 18.55 5.23
N LYS A 157 6.31 18.45 5.82
CA LYS A 157 7.00 17.15 6.02
C LYS A 157 6.16 16.15 6.84
N LYS A 158 5.26 16.65 7.68
CA LYS A 158 4.33 15.85 8.49
C LYS A 158 3.10 15.35 7.70
N ASP A 159 2.84 15.88 6.51
CA ASP A 159 1.74 15.47 5.64
C ASP A 159 1.79 13.97 5.34
N ALA A 160 0.63 13.32 5.28
CA ALA A 160 0.55 11.87 5.06
C ALA A 160 1.23 11.44 3.75
N ILE A 161 1.08 12.21 2.66
CA ILE A 161 1.71 11.92 1.37
C ILE A 161 3.22 12.16 1.45
N ALA A 162 3.66 13.23 2.10
CA ALA A 162 5.09 13.49 2.29
C ALA A 162 5.76 12.39 3.11
N ARG A 163 5.08 11.88 4.14
CA ARG A 163 5.54 10.73 4.94
C ARG A 163 5.54 9.44 4.12
N TYR A 164 4.50 9.20 3.32
CA TYR A 164 4.35 8.00 2.48
C TYR A 164 5.44 7.89 1.43
N TYR A 165 5.76 8.96 0.70
CA TYR A 165 6.85 8.92 -0.28
C TYR A 165 8.23 9.20 0.32
N GLY A 166 8.28 9.74 1.54
CA GLY A 166 9.52 10.05 2.22
C GLY A 166 10.19 11.32 1.70
N PHE A 167 9.41 12.33 1.31
CA PHE A 167 9.95 13.58 0.79
C PHE A 167 10.80 14.31 1.85
N GLU A 168 11.85 14.96 1.36
CA GLU A 168 12.78 15.77 2.15
C GLU A 168 12.56 17.27 1.90
N LYS A 169 12.99 18.09 2.86
CA LYS A 169 12.80 19.55 2.80
C LYS A 169 13.52 20.14 1.58
N GLY A 170 12.89 21.10 0.92
CA GLY A 170 13.42 21.75 -0.29
C GLY A 170 13.17 20.99 -1.60
N GLN A 171 12.58 19.79 -1.53
CA GLN A 171 12.12 19.09 -2.73
C GLN A 171 10.84 19.74 -3.25
N VAL A 172 10.75 19.85 -4.57
CA VAL A 172 9.53 20.32 -5.26
C VAL A 172 8.81 19.12 -5.85
N VAL A 173 7.52 19.00 -5.51
CA VAL A 173 6.66 17.89 -5.91
C VAL A 173 5.64 18.41 -6.91
N LYS A 174 5.60 17.79 -8.08
CA LYS A 174 4.53 17.95 -9.06
C LYS A 174 3.34 17.09 -8.65
N VAL A 175 2.18 17.72 -8.52
CA VAL A 175 0.92 17.07 -8.17
C VAL A 175 -0.01 17.18 -9.37
N THR A 176 -0.40 16.03 -9.92
CA THR A 176 -1.28 15.94 -11.09
C THR A 176 -2.62 15.39 -10.64
N TYR A 177 -3.68 16.18 -10.81
CA TYR A 177 -5.06 15.78 -10.57
C TYR A 177 -5.66 15.32 -11.90
N GLY A 178 -5.93 14.03 -11.99
CA GLY A 178 -6.67 13.46 -13.11
C GLY A 178 -8.04 13.02 -12.62
N GLY A 179 -9.09 13.43 -13.31
CA GLY A 179 -10.44 12.91 -13.14
C GLY A 179 -10.99 12.51 -14.50
N GLU A 180 -11.91 11.53 -14.54
CA GLU A 180 -12.54 11.10 -15.79
C GLU A 180 -13.39 12.22 -16.44
N ILE A 181 -13.83 13.19 -15.63
CA ILE A 181 -14.82 14.19 -16.01
C ILE A 181 -14.17 15.57 -16.26
N THR A 182 -12.96 15.82 -15.76
CA THR A 182 -12.35 17.16 -15.73
C THR A 182 -10.99 17.20 -16.41
N GLU A 183 -10.67 18.33 -17.05
CA GLU A 183 -9.33 18.60 -17.57
C GLU A 183 -8.27 18.40 -16.49
N SER A 184 -7.19 17.71 -16.84
CA SER A 184 -6.14 17.38 -15.89
C SER A 184 -5.44 18.66 -15.41
N HIS A 185 -5.50 18.93 -14.11
CA HIS A 185 -4.84 20.09 -13.52
C HIS A 185 -3.51 19.69 -12.85
N VAL A 186 -2.47 20.49 -13.08
CA VAL A 186 -1.13 20.27 -12.51
C VAL A 186 -0.78 21.43 -11.59
N THR A 187 -0.32 21.11 -10.37
CA THR A 187 0.25 22.08 -9.43
C THR A 187 1.62 21.63 -8.94
N TYR A 188 2.36 22.53 -8.32
CA TYR A 188 3.70 22.30 -7.79
C TYR A 188 3.76 22.77 -6.34
N ARG A 189 4.31 21.94 -5.45
CA ARG A 189 4.43 22.27 -4.02
C ARG A 189 5.85 22.04 -3.53
N CYS A 190 6.34 22.90 -2.64
CA CYS A 190 7.65 22.78 -2.01
C CYS A 190 7.53 22.16 -0.61
N VAL A 191 8.37 21.19 -0.30
CA VAL A 191 8.36 20.46 0.98
C VAL A 191 9.07 21.26 2.07
N TRP A 192 8.40 21.43 3.22
CA TRP A 192 8.87 22.24 4.35
C TRP A 192 8.92 21.48 5.69
#